data_AF-A0A955S0H7-F1
#
_entry.id   AF-A0A955S0H7-F1
#
_cell.length_a   1.000
_cell.length_b   1.000
_cell.length_c   1.000
_cell.angle_alpha   90.00
_cell.angle_beta   90.00
_cell.angle_gamma   90.00
#
_symmetry.space_group_name_H-M   'P 1'
#
loop_
_entity.id
_entity.type
_entity.pdbx_description
1 polymer ?
#
loop_
_entity_poly.entity_id
_entity_poly.type
_entity_poly.pdbx_seq_one_letter_code
_entity_poly.pdbx_strand_id
1 'polypeptide(L)'
;MYSTHSFHIPVMGTAFSIDTPIRTAHYGISSVISLVDDTLIEEMRKFYSLKFGFEYSPITKYDDDFRAKRITAYLNLCHEIVQQNFQHLKDSFFELGSEITKYFEFLSNS
;
A
#
# COMPACT_ATOMS: atom_id res chain seq x y z
N MET A 1 1.70 -15.93 26.91
CA MET A 1 2.08 -15.46 25.56
C MET A 1 0.80 -15.23 24.80
N TYR A 2 0.51 -13.99 24.42
CA TYR A 2 -0.61 -13.69 23.55
C TYR A 2 -0.32 -14.25 22.16
N SER A 3 -1.28 -14.94 21.56
CA SER A 3 -1.16 -15.40 20.17
C SER A 3 -1.26 -14.17 19.26
N THR A 4 -0.21 -13.86 18.52
CA THR A 4 -0.29 -12.83 17.48
C THR A 4 -1.26 -13.28 16.40
N HIS A 5 -2.26 -12.46 16.08
CA HIS A 5 -3.15 -12.71 14.95
C HIS A 5 -2.32 -12.88 13.67
N SER A 6 -2.53 -14.00 12.98
CA SER A 6 -1.89 -14.30 11.71
C SER A 6 -2.88 -14.07 10.59
N PHE A 7 -2.51 -13.20 9.64
CA PHE A 7 -3.27 -12.94 8.43
C PHE A 7 -2.56 -13.62 7.26
N HIS A 8 -3.29 -14.41 6.47
CA HIS A 8 -2.78 -15.00 5.24
C HIS A 8 -3.40 -14.30 4.04
N ILE A 9 -2.59 -13.53 3.31
CA ILE A 9 -2.96 -13.02 2.01
C ILE A 9 -2.50 -14.07 0.98
N PRO A 10 -3.42 -14.72 0.25
CA PRO A 10 -3.02 -15.71 -0.74
C PRO A 10 -2.19 -15.05 -1.85
N VAL A 11 -1.24 -15.79 -2.41
CA VAL A 11 -0.41 -15.30 -3.51
C VAL A 11 -1.29 -15.12 -4.74
N MET A 12 -1.46 -13.87 -5.16
CA MET A 12 -2.23 -13.49 -6.34
C MET A 12 -1.30 -13.01 -7.47
N GLY A 13 -1.86 -12.74 -8.65
CA GLY A 13 -1.09 -12.20 -9.78
C GLY A 13 -0.36 -10.89 -9.46
N THR A 14 0.62 -10.52 -10.29
CA THR A 14 1.46 -9.31 -10.11
C THR A 14 0.62 -8.04 -9.95
N ALA A 15 -0.44 -7.90 -10.73
CA ALA A 15 -1.39 -6.78 -10.66
C ALA A 15 -2.16 -6.68 -9.33
N PHE A 16 -2.32 -7.79 -8.61
CA PHE A 16 -2.98 -7.80 -7.30
C PHE A 16 -1.98 -7.55 -6.17
N SER A 17 -0.83 -8.22 -6.24
CA SER A 17 0.21 -8.12 -5.21
C SER A 17 0.80 -6.70 -5.14
N ILE A 18 0.95 -6.01 -6.27
CA ILE A 18 1.43 -4.62 -6.29
C ILE A 18 0.49 -3.66 -5.54
N ASP A 19 -0.82 -3.91 -5.59
CA ASP A 19 -1.85 -3.05 -5.04
C ASP A 19 -2.10 -3.27 -3.54
N THR A 20 -1.88 -4.50 -3.09
CA THR A 20 -2.23 -5.00 -1.75
C THR A 20 -1.71 -4.11 -0.60
N PRO A 21 -0.42 -3.71 -0.55
CA PRO A 21 0.12 -2.98 0.59
C PRO A 21 -0.57 -1.64 0.82
N ILE A 22 -0.96 -0.94 -0.25
CA ILE A 22 -1.66 0.36 -0.14
C ILE A 22 -3.01 0.20 0.58
N ARG A 23 -3.64 -0.97 0.46
CA ARG A 23 -4.96 -1.24 1.05
C ARG A 23 -4.93 -1.80 2.46
N THR A 24 -3.85 -2.49 2.85
CA THR A 24 -3.85 -3.28 4.09
C THR A 24 -2.73 -2.92 5.06
N ALA A 25 -1.66 -2.27 4.61
CA ALA A 25 -0.49 -2.05 5.46
C ALA A 25 -0.76 -1.12 6.65
N HIS A 26 -1.71 -0.17 6.53
CA HIS A 26 -2.10 0.70 7.65
C HIS A 26 -2.82 -0.05 8.78
N TYR A 27 -3.30 -1.28 8.53
CA TYR A 27 -3.82 -2.18 9.56
C TYR A 27 -2.71 -3.06 10.18
N GLY A 28 -1.44 -2.88 9.81
CA GLY A 28 -0.34 -3.71 10.29
C GLY A 28 -0.27 -5.10 9.65
N ILE A 29 -0.96 -5.31 8.52
CA ILE A 29 -0.98 -6.60 7.82
C ILE A 29 0.20 -6.65 6.83
N SER A 30 1.08 -7.63 7.03
CA SER A 30 2.20 -7.91 6.13
C SER A 30 1.70 -8.36 4.75
N SER A 31 2.29 -7.81 3.70
CA SER A 31 1.99 -8.13 2.30
C SER A 31 3.26 -8.14 1.44
N VAL A 32 3.13 -8.47 0.16
CA VAL A 32 4.26 -8.60 -0.78
C VAL A 32 4.02 -7.79 -2.04
N ILE A 33 5.08 -7.19 -2.59
CA ILE A 33 5.06 -6.50 -3.89
C ILE A 33 5.97 -7.27 -4.84
N SER A 34 5.48 -7.57 -6.04
CA SER A 34 6.33 -8.11 -7.12
C SER A 34 7.05 -6.97 -7.84
N LEU A 35 8.39 -7.05 -7.90
CA LEU A 35 9.25 -6.07 -8.60
C LEU A 35 9.67 -6.51 -10.01
N VAL A 36 8.97 -7.52 -10.55
CA VAL A 36 9.32 -8.15 -11.82
C VAL A 36 9.05 -7.22 -13.01
N ASP A 37 7.92 -6.52 -12.99
CA ASP A 37 7.44 -5.68 -14.10
C ASP A 37 7.49 -4.19 -13.73
N ASP A 38 8.49 -3.48 -14.23
CA ASP A 38 8.67 -2.06 -13.96
C ASP A 38 7.68 -1.17 -14.74
N THR A 39 7.11 -1.67 -15.83
CA THR A 39 6.11 -0.92 -16.61
C THR A 39 4.80 -0.89 -15.85
N LEU A 40 4.37 -2.03 -15.31
CA LEU A 40 3.22 -2.10 -14.41
C LEU A 40 3.43 -1.20 -13.18
N ILE A 41 4.63 -1.20 -12.60
CA ILE A 41 4.97 -0.32 -11.46
C ILE A 41 4.78 1.15 -11.81
N GLU A 42 5.25 1.58 -12.98
CA GLU A 42 5.12 2.97 -13.41
C GLU A 42 3.65 3.36 -13.70
N GLU A 43 2.86 2.44 -14.27
CA GLU A 43 1.42 2.64 -14.47
C GLU A 43 0.67 2.75 -13.14
N MET A 44 0.99 1.89 -12.18
CA MET A 44 0.42 1.93 -10.82
C MET A 44 0.84 3.19 -10.08
N ARG A 45 2.10 3.63 -10.23
CA ARG A 45 2.58 4.90 -9.68
C ARG A 45 1.78 6.07 -10.23
N LYS A 46 1.58 6.13 -11.55
CA LYS A 46 0.74 7.16 -12.19
C LYS A 46 -0.68 7.17 -11.62
N PHE A 47 -1.32 5.99 -11.55
CA PHE A 47 -2.68 5.86 -11.03
C PHE A 47 -2.79 6.39 -9.59
N TYR A 48 -1.88 5.95 -8.72
CA TYR A 48 -1.91 6.33 -7.31
C TYR A 48 -1.50 7.78 -7.05
N SER A 49 -0.53 8.30 -7.78
CA SER A 49 -0.18 9.72 -7.70
C SER A 49 -1.39 10.60 -8.04
N LEU A 50 -2.09 10.30 -9.13
CA LEU A 50 -3.29 11.05 -9.52
C LEU A 50 -4.43 10.89 -8.52
N LYS A 51 -4.66 9.67 -8.01
CA LYS A 51 -5.74 9.37 -7.05
C LYS A 51 -5.57 10.12 -5.72
N PHE A 52 -4.33 10.26 -5.25
CA PHE A 52 -4.02 10.90 -3.96
C PHE A 52 -3.52 12.35 -4.12
N GLY A 53 -3.47 12.88 -5.34
CA GLY A 53 -3.08 14.27 -5.61
C GLY A 53 -1.58 14.55 -5.47
N PHE A 54 -0.72 13.53 -5.60
CA PHE A 54 0.73 13.73 -5.65
C PHE A 54 1.19 14.19 -7.03
N GLU A 55 2.28 14.95 -7.06
CA GLU A 55 2.96 15.30 -8.31
C GLU A 55 3.45 14.03 -9.04
N TYR A 56 3.24 14.01 -10.35
CA TYR A 56 3.63 12.90 -11.20
C TYR A 56 4.37 13.39 -12.43
N SER A 57 5.67 13.07 -12.50
CA SER A 57 6.46 13.12 -13.72
C SER A 57 6.75 11.70 -14.20
N PRO A 58 6.50 11.35 -15.47
CA PRO A 58 6.77 10.02 -15.98
C PRO A 58 8.28 9.72 -15.99
N ILE A 59 8.65 8.50 -15.59
CA ILE A 59 10.01 7.98 -15.79
C ILE A 59 9.95 7.09 -17.02
N THR A 60 10.61 7.49 -18.09
CA THR A 60 10.60 6.80 -19.38
C THR A 60 11.69 5.73 -19.45
N LYS A 61 11.54 4.78 -20.38
CA LYS A 61 12.56 3.76 -20.66
C LYS A 61 13.89 4.30 -21.21
N TYR A 62 13.93 5.59 -21.53
CA TYR A 62 15.12 6.27 -22.05
C TYR A 62 15.89 7.01 -20.96
N ASP A 63 15.31 7.11 -19.75
CA ASP A 63 15.99 7.67 -18.60
C ASP A 63 17.08 6.70 -18.11
N ASP A 64 18.22 7.26 -17.71
CA ASP A 64 19.28 6.47 -17.09
C ASP A 64 18.75 5.79 -15.81
N ASP A 65 19.03 4.50 -15.66
CA ASP A 65 18.55 3.66 -14.56
C ASP A 65 17.02 3.73 -14.32
N PHE A 66 16.23 3.83 -15.40
CA PHE A 66 14.77 3.98 -15.33
C PHE A 66 14.09 2.94 -14.46
N ARG A 67 14.55 1.68 -14.49
CA ARG A 67 13.93 0.57 -13.76
C ARG A 67 14.05 0.77 -12.24
N ALA A 68 15.25 1.07 -11.75
CA ALA A 68 15.45 1.34 -10.33
C ALA A 68 14.68 2.59 -9.90
N LYS A 69 14.73 3.66 -10.71
CA LYS A 69 13.99 4.91 -10.44
C LYS A 69 12.49 4.68 -10.34
N ARG A 70 11.88 3.91 -11.25
CA ARG A 70 10.45 3.56 -11.21
C ARG A 70 10.08 2.79 -9.94
N ILE A 71 10.87 1.76 -9.62
CA ILE A 71 10.67 0.94 -8.41
C ILE A 71 10.77 1.81 -7.16
N THR A 72 11.84 2.58 -7.01
CA THR A 72 12.05 3.47 -5.85
C THR A 72 10.95 4.51 -5.73
N ALA A 73 10.60 5.19 -6.82
CA ALA A 73 9.55 6.21 -6.81
C ALA A 73 8.19 5.63 -6.42
N TYR A 74 7.86 4.41 -6.88
CA TYR A 74 6.63 3.73 -6.49
C TYR A 74 6.64 3.30 -5.02
N LEU A 75 7.73 2.69 -4.53
CA LEU A 75 7.83 2.28 -3.13
C LEU A 75 7.76 3.46 -2.17
N ASN A 76 8.35 4.60 -2.53
CA ASN A 76 8.22 5.86 -1.78
C ASN A 76 6.76 6.33 -1.77
N LEU A 77 6.09 6.34 -2.92
CA LEU A 77 4.67 6.70 -2.99
C LEU A 77 3.80 5.79 -2.12
N CYS A 78 4.03 4.47 -2.17
CA CYS A 78 3.35 3.51 -1.29
C CYS A 78 3.58 3.83 0.18
N HIS A 79 4.82 4.15 0.57
CA HIS A 79 5.14 4.53 1.94
C HIS A 79 4.34 5.75 2.39
N GLU A 80 4.34 6.83 1.60
CA GLU A 80 3.60 8.05 1.90
C GLU A 80 2.09 7.79 2.05
N ILE A 81 1.49 7.03 1.13
CA ILE A 81 0.06 6.68 1.19
C ILE A 81 -0.26 5.86 2.45
N VAL A 82 0.58 4.87 2.79
CA VAL A 82 0.38 4.05 3.98
C VAL A 82 0.48 4.88 5.26
N GLN A 83 1.43 5.82 5.33
CA GLN A 83 1.54 6.75 6.47
C GLN A 83 0.31 7.65 6.59
N GLN A 84 -0.17 8.21 5.47
CA GLN A 84 -1.40 9.01 5.46
C GLN A 84 -2.61 8.21 5.93
N ASN A 85 -2.82 7.00 5.38
CA ASN A 85 -3.92 6.12 5.77
C ASN A 85 -3.84 5.73 7.26
N PHE A 86 -2.63 5.46 7.76
CA PHE A 86 -2.42 5.15 9.17
C PHE A 86 -2.73 6.34 10.08
N GLN A 87 -2.35 7.55 9.67
CA GLN A 87 -2.67 8.76 10.42
C GLN A 87 -4.18 9.03 10.42
N HIS A 88 -4.85 8.88 9.26
CA HIS A 88 -6.31 8.96 9.17
C HIS A 88 -7.02 7.93 10.05
N LEU A 89 -6.50 6.70 10.12
CA LEU A 89 -7.02 5.67 11.01
C LEU A 89 -6.92 6.09 12.47
N LYS A 90 -5.77 6.67 12.89
CA LYS A 90 -5.57 7.15 14.27
C LYS A 90 -6.46 8.34 14.63
N ASP A 91 -6.72 9.23 13.68
CA ASP A 91 -7.54 10.44 13.88
C ASP A 91 -9.05 10.17 13.75
N SER A 92 -9.44 8.95 13.36
CA SER A 92 -10.84 8.57 13.22
C SER A 92 -11.56 8.51 14.57
N PHE A 93 -12.77 9.06 14.63
CA PHE A 93 -13.62 8.97 15.82
C PHE A 93 -14.10 7.54 16.06
N PHE A 94 -14.19 7.14 17.32
CA PHE A 94 -14.71 5.84 17.75
C PHE A 94 -16.24 5.78 17.64
N GLU A 95 -16.72 5.76 16.41
CA GLU A 95 -18.14 5.61 16.08
C GLU A 95 -18.38 4.25 15.41
N LEU A 96 -19.58 3.71 15.58
CA LEU A 96 -19.96 2.42 15.01
C LEU A 96 -19.82 2.46 13.47
N GLY A 97 -18.89 1.66 12.94
CA GLY A 97 -18.60 1.58 11.49
C GLY A 97 -17.46 2.48 11.00
N SER A 98 -16.84 3.27 11.89
CA SER A 98 -15.60 4.00 11.61
C SER A 98 -14.42 3.06 11.28
N GLU A 99 -13.41 3.53 10.56
CA GLU A 99 -12.23 2.71 10.24
C GLU A 99 -11.51 2.20 11.50
N ILE A 100 -11.44 3.02 12.55
CA ILE A 100 -10.83 2.61 13.81
C ILE A 100 -11.64 1.51 14.51
N THR A 101 -12.98 1.56 14.49
CA THR A 101 -13.79 0.45 15.03
C THR A 101 -13.59 -0.84 14.23
N LYS A 102 -13.55 -0.76 12.89
CA LYS A 102 -13.27 -1.93 12.04
C LYS A 102 -11.89 -2.53 12.31
N TYR A 103 -10.88 -1.68 12.53
CA TYR A 103 -9.55 -2.14 12.91
C TYR A 103 -9.58 -2.95 14.20
N PHE A 104 -10.26 -2.47 15.24
CA PHE A 104 -10.41 -3.22 16.49
C PHE A 104 -11.29 -4.48 16.37
N GLU A 105 -12.30 -4.48 15.50
CA GLU A 105 -13.05 -5.70 15.15
C GLU A 105 -12.14 -6.76 14.50
N PHE A 106 -11.21 -6.35 13.62
CA PHE A 106 -10.22 -7.27 13.04
C PHE A 106 -9.24 -7.85 14.08
N LEU A 107 -9.03 -7.14 15.19
CA LEU A 107 -8.24 -7.63 16.32
C LEU A 107 -9.03 -8.55 17.26
N SER A 108 -10.36 -8.67 17.09
CA SER A 108 -11.18 -9.43 18.04
C SER A 108 -11.16 -10.94 17.75
N ASN A 109 -10.25 -11.63 18.44
CA ASN A 109 -10.40 -12.98 19.03
C ASN A 109 -9.03 -13.47 19.55
N SER A 110 -8.52 -12.83 20.60
CA SER A 110 -7.41 -13.33 21.44
C SER A 110 -7.70 -13.07 22.90
#